data_AF-A0A1B1AG98-F1
#
_entry.id   AF-A0A1B1AG98-F1
#
_cell.length_a   1.000
_cell.length_b   1.000
_cell.length_c   1.000
_cell.angle_alpha   90.00
_cell.angle_beta   90.00
_cell.angle_gamma   90.00
#
_symmetry.space_group_name_H-M   'P 1'
#
loop_
_entity.id
_entity.type
_entity.pdbx_description
1 polymer ?
#
loop_
_entity_poly.entity_id
_entity_poly.type
_entity_poly.pdbx_seq_one_letter_code
_entity_poly.pdbx_strand_id
1 'polypeptide(L)'
;MLNAIGSFFGQLWRSANFWRISPLAEVRTGSKLAGSLMFLVMVFGIVGLVLMAFGFDLDRVDLWLDAQGGWLDAVGALAFRVLLGFILLICGVIILGWSFDRKNPDRPGWGMAIGALIVGYFCAMSVFAPL
;
A
#
# COMPACT_ATOMS: atom_id res chain seq x y z
N MET A 1 24.26 13.22 1.87
CA MET A 1 22.94 13.71 1.44
C MET A 1 21.83 12.68 1.69
N LEU A 2 21.95 11.43 1.22
CA LEU A 2 20.93 10.38 1.42
C LEU A 2 20.58 10.11 2.90
N ASN A 3 21.55 10.14 3.82
CA ASN A 3 21.28 9.96 5.26
C ASN A 3 20.48 11.10 5.89
N ALA A 4 20.66 12.35 5.43
CA ALA A 4 19.93 13.50 5.95
C ALA A 4 18.46 13.48 5.49
N ILE A 5 18.24 13.10 4.23
CA ILE A 5 16.90 12.89 3.67
C ILE A 5 16.21 11.74 4.41
N GLY A 6 16.91 10.61 4.60
CA GLY A 6 16.40 9.47 5.38
C GLY A 6 16.06 9.84 6.83
N SER A 7 16.88 10.66 7.50
CA SER A 7 16.58 11.10 8.88
C SER A 7 15.37 12.03 8.95
N PHE A 8 15.18 12.89 7.95
CA PHE A 8 14.03 13.79 7.87
C PHE A 8 12.73 13.02 7.65
N PHE A 9 12.70 12.10 6.67
CA PHE A 9 11.55 11.22 6.47
C PHE A 9 11.28 10.33 7.68
N GLY A 10 12.32 9.83 8.35
CA GLY A 10 12.19 9.06 9.58
C GLY A 10 11.65 9.87 10.77
N GLN A 11 11.88 11.18 10.82
CA GLN A 11 11.26 12.07 11.81
C GLN A 11 9.80 12.34 11.47
N LEU A 12 9.48 12.64 10.20
CA LEU A 12 8.10 12.81 9.73
C LEU A 12 7.26 11.57 9.98
N TRP A 13 7.81 10.39 9.73
CA TRP A 13 7.14 9.10 9.99
C TRP A 13 6.83 8.90 11.48
N ARG A 14 7.76 9.28 12.36
CA ARG A 14 7.57 9.20 13.82
C ARG A 14 6.50 10.18 14.29
N SER A 15 6.52 11.41 13.77
CA SER A 15 5.48 12.39 14.04
C SER A 15 4.12 11.89 13.55
N ALA A 16 3.98 11.46 12.30
CA ALA A 16 2.71 10.94 11.77
C ALA A 16 2.15 9.78 12.61
N ASN A 17 3.01 8.85 13.05
CA ASN A 17 2.63 7.73 13.92
C ASN A 17 2.40 8.09 15.39
N PHE A 18 2.83 9.27 15.84
CA PHE A 18 2.51 9.78 17.17
C PHE A 18 1.10 10.36 17.18
N TRP A 19 0.72 11.11 16.14
CA TRP A 19 -0.59 11.74 16.07
C TRP A 19 -1.69 10.74 15.69
N ARG A 20 -1.49 9.84 14.70
CA ARG A 20 -2.48 8.83 14.23
C ARG A 20 -3.93 9.32 14.09
N ILE A 21 -4.09 10.62 13.86
CA ILE A 21 -5.39 11.22 13.56
C ILE A 21 -5.65 10.89 12.10
N SER A 22 -6.70 10.12 11.83
CA SER A 22 -7.08 9.87 10.44
C SER A 22 -7.62 11.16 9.84
N PRO A 23 -7.08 11.64 8.70
CA PRO A 23 -7.68 12.73 7.96
C PRO A 23 -8.98 12.30 7.24
N LEU A 24 -9.22 11.00 7.09
CA LEU A 24 -10.45 10.43 6.52
C LEU A 24 -11.39 9.98 7.65
N ALA A 25 -12.64 10.45 7.62
CA ALA A 25 -13.64 10.20 8.67
C ALA A 25 -13.95 8.71 8.90
N GLU A 26 -13.62 7.85 7.94
CA GLU A 26 -13.97 6.42 7.95
C GLU A 26 -12.89 5.50 8.52
N VAL A 27 -11.65 5.99 8.74
CA VAL A 27 -10.56 5.14 9.25
C VAL A 27 -10.44 5.29 10.76
N ARG A 28 -10.53 4.15 11.47
CA ARG A 28 -10.40 4.07 12.93
C ARG A 28 -9.12 4.74 13.42
N THR A 29 -9.26 5.76 14.27
CA THR A 29 -8.17 6.45 14.96
C THR A 29 -7.29 5.44 15.69
N GLY A 30 -5.97 5.51 15.46
CA GLY A 30 -4.99 4.56 16.03
C GLY A 30 -4.61 3.37 15.13
N SER A 31 -5.28 3.17 13.99
CA SER A 31 -4.90 2.19 12.97
C SER A 31 -3.54 2.52 12.33
N LYS A 32 -2.77 1.49 11.92
CA LYS A 32 -1.54 1.67 11.13
C LYS A 32 -1.80 2.40 9.80
N LEU A 33 -3.00 2.22 9.24
CA LEU A 33 -3.43 2.89 8.01
C LEU A 33 -3.65 4.39 8.23
N ALA A 34 -4.17 4.79 9.40
CA ALA A 34 -4.31 6.20 9.76
C ALA A 34 -2.93 6.88 9.88
N GLY A 35 -1.93 6.19 10.43
CA GLY A 35 -0.55 6.69 10.50
C GLY A 35 0.09 6.90 9.12
N SER A 36 -0.11 5.98 8.17
CA SER A 36 0.41 6.14 6.81
C SER A 36 -0.29 7.27 6.04
N LEU A 37 -1.61 7.42 6.19
CA LEU A 37 -2.35 8.53 5.58
C LEU A 37 -1.90 9.88 6.12
N MET A 38 -1.72 10.01 7.43
CA MET A 38 -1.23 11.24 8.04
C MET A 38 0.19 11.57 7.57
N PHE A 39 1.05 10.56 7.41
CA PHE A 39 2.39 10.75 6.84
C PHE A 39 2.34 11.29 5.42
N LEU A 40 1.48 10.71 4.55
CA LEU A 40 1.26 11.21 3.19
C LEU A 40 0.78 12.66 3.18
N VAL A 41 -0.20 13.00 4.02
CA VAL A 41 -0.70 14.39 4.16
C VAL A 41 0.42 15.33 4.59
N MET A 42 1.25 14.96 5.56
CA MET A 42 2.39 15.78 5.99
C MET A 42 3.41 15.98 4.87
N VAL A 43 3.73 14.92 4.12
CA VAL A 43 4.67 14.99 2.99
C VAL A 43 4.11 15.91 1.89
N PHE A 44 2.86 15.71 1.47
CA PHE A 44 2.23 16.56 0.47
C PHE A 44 2.09 18.01 0.94
N GLY A 45 1.77 18.24 2.22
CA GLY A 45 1.72 19.58 2.80
C GLY A 45 3.07 20.29 2.75
N ILE A 46 4.17 19.58 3.05
CA ILE A 46 5.52 20.13 2.96
C ILE A 46 5.88 20.44 1.50
N VAL A 47 5.58 19.53 0.57
CA VAL A 47 5.82 19.74 -0.86
C VAL A 47 5.02 20.95 -1.38
N GLY A 48 3.74 21.06 -1.00
CA GLY A 48 2.89 22.20 -1.35
C GLY A 48 3.43 23.52 -0.79
N LEU A 49 3.90 23.53 0.46
CA LEU A 49 4.50 24.71 1.08
C LEU A 49 5.79 25.13 0.36
N VAL A 50 6.63 24.16 -0.01
CA VAL A 50 7.86 24.42 -0.78
C VAL A 50 7.51 25.00 -2.15
N LEU A 51 6.54 24.44 -2.86
CA LEU A 51 6.09 24.95 -4.16
C LEU A 51 5.54 26.38 -4.05
N MET A 52 4.73 26.67 -3.02
CA MET A 52 4.23 28.01 -2.74
C MET A 52 5.37 29.00 -2.44
N ALA A 53 6.41 28.58 -1.70
CA ALA A 53 7.58 29.42 -1.42
C ALA A 53 8.39 29.77 -2.68
N PHE A 54 8.36 28.92 -3.70
CA PHE A 54 8.95 29.20 -5.02
C PHE A 54 8.02 30.02 -5.94
N GLY A 55 6.83 30.42 -5.47
CA GLY A 55 5.88 31.23 -6.22
C GLY A 55 5.06 30.44 -7.24
N PHE A 56 4.98 29.11 -7.11
CA PHE A 56 4.05 28.32 -7.90
C PHE A 56 2.62 28.55 -7.43
N ASP A 57 1.72 28.70 -8.40
CA ASP A 57 0.28 28.76 -8.15
C ASP A 57 -0.25 27.35 -7.87
N LEU A 58 -0.81 27.15 -6.68
CA LEU A 58 -1.32 25.85 -6.23
C LEU A 58 -2.47 25.36 -7.10
N ASP A 59 -3.33 26.25 -7.59
CA ASP A 59 -4.45 25.88 -8.45
C ASP A 59 -3.95 25.27 -9.77
N ARG A 60 -2.84 25.80 -10.30
CA ARG A 60 -2.25 25.30 -11.54
C ARG A 60 -1.53 23.97 -11.35
N VAL A 61 -0.90 23.78 -10.20
CA VAL A 61 -0.28 22.50 -9.82
C VAL A 61 -1.35 21.44 -9.61
N ASP A 62 -2.47 21.79 -8.97
CA ASP A 62 -3.61 20.90 -8.73
C ASP A 62 -4.22 20.43 -10.06
N LEU A 63 -4.52 21.36 -10.97
CA LEU A 63 -5.02 21.03 -12.31
C LEU A 63 -4.04 20.15 -13.11
N TRP A 64 -2.73 20.37 -12.97
CA TRP A 64 -1.73 19.52 -13.59
C TRP A 64 -1.74 18.12 -12.97
N LEU A 65 -1.86 18.02 -11.65
CA LEU A 65 -1.87 16.76 -10.91
C LEU A 65 -3.14 15.95 -11.23
N ASP A 66 -4.30 16.60 -11.34
CA ASP A 66 -5.55 16.01 -11.80
C ASP A 66 -5.43 15.45 -13.23
N ALA A 67 -4.76 16.19 -14.13
CA ALA A 67 -4.48 15.70 -15.47
C ALA A 67 -3.55 14.47 -15.49
N GLN A 68 -2.67 14.33 -14.50
CA GLN A 68 -1.84 13.14 -14.31
C GLN A 68 -2.57 12.01 -13.53
N GLY A 69 -3.63 12.34 -12.80
CA GLY A 69 -4.35 11.41 -11.92
C GLY A 69 -4.83 10.15 -12.64
N GLY A 70 -5.31 10.29 -13.88
CA GLY A 70 -5.82 9.16 -14.65
C GLY A 70 -4.79 8.06 -14.92
N TRP A 71 -3.54 8.42 -15.27
CA TRP A 71 -2.51 7.39 -15.51
C TRP A 71 -1.90 6.89 -14.20
N LEU A 72 -1.79 7.74 -13.17
CA LEU A 72 -1.33 7.33 -11.84
C LEU A 72 -2.28 6.32 -11.21
N ASP A 73 -3.59 6.51 -11.37
CA ASP A 73 -4.60 5.56 -10.92
C ASP A 73 -4.50 4.23 -11.68
N ALA A 74 -4.32 4.28 -13.01
CA ALA A 74 -4.08 3.08 -13.80
C ALA A 74 -2.81 2.33 -13.38
N VAL A 75 -1.72 3.05 -13.10
CA VAL A 75 -0.47 2.46 -12.60
C VAL A 75 -0.65 1.89 -11.19
N GLY A 76 -1.37 2.58 -10.31
CA GLY A 76 -1.69 2.12 -8.97
C GLY A 76 -2.52 0.84 -8.99
N ALA A 77 -3.58 0.82 -9.80
CA ALA A 77 -4.43 -0.35 -10.01
C ALA A 77 -3.64 -1.51 -10.61
N LEU A 78 -2.78 -1.26 -11.60
CA LEU A 78 -1.93 -2.28 -12.21
C LEU A 78 -0.94 -2.85 -11.18
N ALA A 79 -0.23 -2.00 -10.44
CA ALA A 79 0.72 -2.41 -9.41
C ALA A 79 0.03 -3.24 -8.31
N PHE A 80 -1.16 -2.83 -7.89
CA PHE A 80 -1.95 -3.57 -6.92
C PHE A 80 -2.39 -4.94 -7.45
N ARG A 81 -2.85 -5.03 -8.71
CA ARG A 81 -3.19 -6.30 -9.35
C ARG A 81 -1.98 -7.23 -9.47
N VAL A 82 -0.80 -6.70 -9.82
CA VAL A 82 0.45 -7.47 -9.87
C VAL A 82 0.81 -8.01 -8.48
N LEU A 83 0.71 -7.19 -7.43
CA LEU A 83 0.97 -7.62 -6.06
C LEU A 83 0.00 -8.73 -5.62
N LEU A 84 -1.31 -8.56 -5.86
CA LEU A 84 -2.30 -9.59 -5.55
C LEU A 84 -2.07 -10.88 -6.34
N GLY A 85 -1.72 -10.77 -7.62
CA GLY A 85 -1.36 -11.91 -8.46
C GLY A 85 -0.15 -12.67 -7.90
N PHE A 86 0.86 -11.96 -7.40
CA PHE A 86 2.03 -12.56 -6.77
C PHE A 86 1.68 -13.31 -5.48
N ILE A 87 0.85 -12.71 -4.61
CA ILE A 87 0.34 -13.37 -3.40
C ILE A 87 -0.44 -14.63 -3.74
N LEU A 88 -1.28 -14.58 -4.78
CA LEU A 88 -2.08 -15.71 -5.25
C LEU A 88 -1.19 -16.84 -5.80
N LEU A 89 -0.10 -16.50 -6.49
CA LEU A 89 0.90 -17.45 -6.97
C LEU A 89 1.55 -18.18 -5.79
N ILE A 90 1.97 -17.45 -4.74
CA ILE A 90 2.52 -18.05 -3.52
C ILE A 90 1.51 -19.00 -2.87
N CYS A 91 0.24 -18.60 -2.75
CA CYS A 91 -0.82 -19.45 -2.21
C CYS A 91 -1.00 -20.73 -3.06
N GLY A 92 -0.95 -20.60 -4.38
CA GLY A 92 -1.01 -21.73 -5.31
C GLY A 92 0.14 -22.72 -5.11
N VAL A 93 1.38 -22.21 -4.94
CA VAL A 93 2.55 -23.05 -4.66
C VAL A 93 2.40 -23.81 -3.34
N ILE A 94 1.86 -23.18 -2.30
CA ILE A 94 1.61 -23.83 -1.01
C ILE A 94 0.60 -24.99 -1.17
N ILE A 95 -0.49 -24.77 -1.90
CA ILE A 95 -1.54 -25.79 -2.13
C ILE A 95 -1.02 -26.94 -3.02
N LEU A 96 -0.24 -26.62 -4.05
CA LEU A 96 0.40 -27.61 -4.92
C LEU A 96 1.43 -28.44 -4.13
N GLY A 97 2.28 -27.80 -3.33
CA GLY A 97 3.24 -28.48 -2.45
C GLY A 97 2.54 -29.40 -1.45
N TRP A 98 1.43 -28.94 -0.86
CA TRP A 98 0.62 -29.78 0.03
C TRP A 98 0.01 -30.99 -0.69
N SER A 99 -0.46 -30.82 -1.93
CA SER A 99 -1.15 -31.87 -2.69
C SER A 99 -0.21 -32.92 -3.28
N PHE A 100 0.92 -32.49 -3.86
CA PHE A 100 1.85 -33.33 -4.60
C PHE A 100 2.96 -33.91 -3.71
N ASP A 101 3.41 -33.20 -2.67
CA ASP A 101 4.56 -33.61 -1.87
C ASP A 101 4.15 -34.36 -0.58
N ARG A 102 3.41 -35.46 -0.75
CA ARG A 102 2.87 -36.24 0.38
C ARG A 102 3.93 -37.00 1.18
N LYS A 103 5.13 -37.18 0.63
CA LYS A 103 6.20 -38.02 1.21
C LYS A 103 7.27 -37.20 1.93
N ASN A 104 7.30 -35.89 1.76
CA ASN A 104 8.29 -35.01 2.37
C ASN A 104 7.83 -34.55 3.76
N PRO A 105 8.66 -34.74 4.81
CA PRO A 105 8.33 -34.26 6.17
C PRO A 105 8.25 -32.74 6.27
N ASP A 106 8.92 -32.00 5.37
CA ASP A 106 8.94 -30.52 5.36
C ASP A 106 7.76 -29.89 4.60
N ARG A 107 6.75 -30.69 4.22
CA ARG A 107 5.59 -30.19 3.47
C ARG A 107 4.77 -29.17 4.28
N PRO A 108 4.14 -28.19 3.61
CA PRO A 108 3.25 -27.26 4.27
C PRO A 108 2.12 -28.01 4.99
N GLY A 109 1.88 -27.68 6.26
CA GLY A 109 0.84 -28.33 7.07
C GLY A 109 -0.58 -27.96 6.63
N TRP A 110 -1.58 -28.73 7.06
CA TRP A 110 -2.99 -28.48 6.76
C TRP A 110 -3.45 -27.05 7.13
N GLY A 111 -2.94 -26.50 8.24
CA GLY A 111 -3.23 -25.11 8.63
C GLY A 111 -2.72 -24.07 7.62
N MET A 112 -1.56 -24.31 7.01
CA MET A 112 -1.02 -23.43 5.95
C MET A 112 -1.83 -23.55 4.66
N ALA A 113 -2.30 -24.75 4.31
CA ALA A 113 -3.14 -24.96 3.13
C ALA A 113 -4.51 -24.25 3.26
N ILE A 114 -5.16 -24.37 4.43
CA ILE A 114 -6.43 -23.67 4.70
C ILE A 114 -6.21 -22.14 4.69
N GLY A 115 -5.13 -21.66 5.32
CA GLY A 115 -4.78 -20.24 5.29
C GLY A 115 -4.55 -19.71 3.88
N ALA A 116 -3.81 -20.46 3.05
CA ALA A 116 -3.56 -20.13 1.65
C ALA A 116 -4.86 -20.11 0.81
N LEU A 117 -5.81 -21.01 1.07
CA LEU A 117 -7.11 -21.00 0.39
C LEU A 117 -7.94 -19.77 0.75
N ILE A 118 -8.00 -19.41 2.03
CA ILE A 118 -8.76 -18.23 2.49
C ILE A 118 -8.14 -16.95 1.90
N VAL A 119 -6.82 -16.78 2.06
CA VAL A 119 -6.11 -15.60 1.53
C VAL A 119 -6.19 -15.55 0.00
N GLY A 120 -6.00 -16.68 -0.67
CA GLY A 120 -6.11 -16.80 -2.12
C GLY A 120 -7.51 -16.47 -2.63
N TYR A 121 -8.57 -16.89 -1.94
CA TYR A 121 -9.95 -16.54 -2.28
C TYR A 121 -10.20 -15.03 -2.21
N PHE A 122 -9.80 -14.38 -1.12
CA PHE A 122 -9.95 -12.92 -0.99
C PHE A 122 -9.13 -12.18 -2.05
N CYS A 123 -7.89 -12.60 -2.29
CA CYS A 123 -7.05 -12.00 -3.33
C CYS A 123 -7.68 -12.18 -4.73
N ALA A 124 -8.21 -13.36 -5.04
CA ALA A 124 -8.88 -13.62 -6.31
C ALA A 124 -10.10 -12.70 -6.48
N MET A 125 -10.96 -12.61 -5.46
CA MET A 125 -12.13 -11.73 -5.48
C MET A 125 -11.73 -10.27 -5.70
N SER A 126 -10.65 -9.79 -5.07
CA SER A 126 -10.16 -8.43 -5.27
C SER A 126 -9.52 -8.19 -6.65
N VAL A 127 -8.97 -9.21 -7.30
CA VAL A 127 -8.42 -9.11 -8.67
C VAL A 127 -9.54 -9.07 -9.71
N PHE A 128 -10.60 -9.86 -9.50
CA PHE A 128 -11.73 -9.97 -10.44
C PHE A 128 -12.85 -8.96 -10.16
N ALA A 129 -12.87 -8.33 -8.98
CA ALA A 129 -13.78 -7.23 -8.71
C ALA A 129 -13.43 -6.02 -9.59
N PRO A 130 -14.39 -5.47 -10.35
CA PRO A 130 -14.23 -4.15 -10.94
C PRO A 130 -14.25 -3.14 -9.79
N LEU A 131 -13.08 -2.61 -9.42
CA LEU A 131 -12.94 -1.36 -8.68
C LEU A 131 -13.09 -0.21 -9.68
#